data_AF-A0A7C3X0R4-F1
#
_entry.id   AF-A0A7C3X0R4-F1
#
_cell.length_a   1.000
_cell.length_b   1.000
_cell.length_c   1.000
_cell.angle_alpha   90.00
_cell.angle_beta   90.00
_cell.angle_gamma   90.00
#
_symmetry.space_group_name_H-M   'P 1'
#
loop_
_entity.id
_entity.type
_entity.pdbx_description
1 polymer ?
#
loop_
_entity_poly.entity_id
_entity_poly.type
_entity_poly.pdbx_seq_one_letter_code
_entity_poly.pdbx_strand_id
1 'polypeptide(L)'
;MLFDLLKWDGILIYHAYNVDLIQSLNPTLEGKKVEVIDLNVKAYKKQSPFGSVLIFVLGVLVGIALSYMYLQLNPPPKETPPPSPMAEIPKEKPQKQEEPPPVNEEQKLLSDLETISPIIYIVNEDKYSDSTIDLLNQIHPFAVVVKPSPGNIDKDKYLNLLQTIRDKVKSNVSDLPLLAMDLDFHFLQSLPEFQELPKLADFNTSTDTQKIVGAGNLYAQKIREWGISMLFGPMIEIYVAGRAPETERGNYIGDTTEAIQWVGLSFSQGIWQGKVIPVIKSFPSKTLAVKKEVNGKVCFALEVDKAEENMNQAISQLATWLFPFSEAVHQNLPALLVSHVSIPLLDDENPYLPASVSQKIIYGLIRGKWGYKGVIIADDIAEYPLEGTATYADVALQMTGVGIDLICSSLGDVNEMAKMVQIIEQNVSKEAKEERCMRLAQLFSAVRPLPKKEKQETTPPTEATLIAQQTQTPVPSTETMNPPTVEAPPSAATETTPAPNQETPATPTESTPTPAATTETSPAPGQETPATPAESTPTPAATTETTPAENTSSPTATTPINTTPPKETTVAQD
;
A
#
# COMPACT_ATOMS: atom_id res chain seq x y z
N MET A 1 15.33 -8.62 -25.37
CA MET A 1 16.25 -7.50 -25.66
C MET A 1 15.52 -6.15 -25.75
N LEU A 2 14.67 -5.89 -26.75
CA LEU A 2 14.06 -4.55 -26.90
C LEU A 2 13.18 -4.15 -25.70
N PHE A 3 12.41 -5.10 -25.18
CA PHE A 3 11.66 -4.95 -23.91
C PHE A 3 12.57 -4.74 -22.69
N ASP A 4 13.80 -5.25 -22.70
CA ASP A 4 14.72 -5.13 -21.56
C ASP A 4 15.43 -3.77 -21.56
N LEU A 5 15.74 -3.21 -22.74
CA LEU A 5 16.20 -1.82 -22.87
C LEU A 5 15.16 -0.85 -22.29
N LEU A 6 13.88 -0.98 -22.69
CA LEU A 6 12.78 -0.17 -22.16
C LEU A 6 12.59 -0.29 -20.63
N LYS A 7 12.91 -1.43 -20.04
CA LYS A 7 12.92 -1.60 -18.57
C LYS A 7 14.05 -0.81 -17.89
N TRP A 8 15.25 -0.82 -18.47
CA TRP A 8 16.43 -0.16 -17.93
C TRP A 8 16.39 1.36 -18.10
N ASP A 9 15.96 1.83 -19.27
CA ASP A 9 15.80 3.27 -19.53
C ASP A 9 14.80 3.88 -18.54
N GLY A 10 13.69 3.19 -18.23
CA GLY A 10 12.68 3.65 -17.28
C GLY A 10 13.22 3.93 -15.87
N ILE A 11 14.00 3.01 -15.29
CA ILE A 11 14.54 3.17 -13.92
C ILE A 11 15.50 4.37 -13.86
N LEU A 12 16.44 4.47 -14.81
CA LEU A 12 17.41 5.55 -14.84
C LEU A 12 16.76 6.91 -15.15
N ILE A 13 15.74 6.95 -16.02
CA ILE A 13 14.95 8.16 -16.29
C ILE A 13 14.17 8.61 -15.05
N TYR A 14 13.50 7.70 -14.34
CA TYR A 14 12.76 8.07 -13.13
C TYR A 14 13.67 8.39 -11.93
N HIS A 15 14.85 7.77 -11.82
CA HIS A 15 15.84 8.14 -10.82
C HIS A 15 16.42 9.54 -11.10
N ALA A 16 16.82 9.83 -12.35
CA ALA A 16 17.24 11.17 -12.77
C ALA A 16 16.13 12.22 -12.59
N TYR A 17 14.89 11.89 -12.97
CA TYR A 17 13.73 12.75 -12.75
C TYR A 17 13.50 13.06 -11.27
N ASN A 18 13.62 12.07 -10.37
CA ASN A 18 13.52 12.29 -8.92
C ASN A 18 14.68 13.12 -8.36
N VAL A 19 15.90 13.00 -8.91
CA VAL A 19 17.04 13.89 -8.59
C VAL A 19 16.71 15.34 -8.98
N ASP A 20 16.30 15.59 -10.23
CA ASP A 20 15.85 16.91 -10.70
C ASP A 20 14.68 17.43 -9.85
N LEU A 21 13.78 16.54 -9.40
CA LEU A 21 12.63 16.89 -8.56
C LEU A 21 13.05 17.40 -7.19
N ILE A 22 13.95 16.69 -6.50
CA ILE A 22 14.51 17.08 -5.19
C ILE A 22 15.17 18.44 -5.30
N GLN A 23 15.98 18.67 -6.36
CA GLN A 23 16.59 19.98 -6.61
C GLN A 23 15.55 21.07 -6.89
N SER A 24 14.46 20.76 -7.58
CA SER A 24 13.37 21.71 -7.90
C SER A 24 12.38 21.96 -6.77
N LEU A 25 12.58 21.33 -5.60
CA LEU A 25 11.77 21.50 -4.39
C LEU A 25 12.55 22.18 -3.26
N ASN A 26 13.87 22.05 -3.21
CA ASN A 26 14.74 22.74 -2.26
C ASN A 26 15.54 23.86 -2.99
N PRO A 27 15.19 25.15 -2.80
CA PRO A 27 15.86 26.26 -3.47
C PRO A 27 17.37 26.36 -3.19
N THR A 28 17.85 25.86 -2.03
CA THR A 28 19.30 25.84 -1.73
C THR A 28 20.06 24.79 -2.55
N LEU A 29 19.36 23.92 -3.28
CA LEU A 29 19.92 22.94 -4.22
C LEU A 29 19.81 23.38 -5.69
N GLU A 30 19.09 24.47 -5.98
CA GLU A 30 18.88 24.97 -7.34
C GLU A 30 20.21 25.42 -7.98
N GLY A 31 20.40 25.11 -9.28
CA GLY A 31 21.61 25.45 -10.03
C GLY A 31 22.88 24.63 -9.71
N LYS A 32 22.89 23.81 -8.66
CA LYS A 32 23.98 22.84 -8.41
C LYS A 32 23.93 21.72 -9.47
N LYS A 33 25.06 21.35 -10.07
CA LYS A 33 25.13 20.16 -10.93
C LYS A 33 25.23 18.89 -10.09
N VAL A 34 24.11 18.20 -9.93
CA VAL A 34 24.12 16.82 -9.46
C VAL A 34 24.44 15.90 -10.63
N GLU A 35 25.46 15.08 -10.50
CA GLU A 35 25.61 13.90 -11.36
C GLU A 35 24.75 12.79 -10.79
N VAL A 36 23.92 12.18 -11.64
CA VAL A 36 23.01 11.10 -11.24
C VAL A 36 23.84 9.84 -10.95
N ILE A 37 24.12 9.60 -9.68
CA ILE A 37 24.85 8.42 -9.20
C ILE A 37 23.81 7.41 -8.72
N ASP A 38 23.48 6.43 -9.57
CA ASP A 38 22.69 5.29 -9.10
C ASP A 38 23.53 4.47 -8.10
N LEU A 39 23.06 4.39 -6.86
CA LEU A 39 23.75 3.72 -5.76
C LEU A 39 23.40 2.23 -5.64
N ASN A 40 22.40 1.75 -6.38
CA ASN A 40 21.81 0.41 -6.20
C ASN A 40 21.92 -0.50 -7.43
N VAL A 41 22.17 0.04 -8.63
CA VAL A 41 22.40 -0.73 -9.87
C VAL A 41 23.66 -1.61 -9.77
N LYS A 42 23.49 -2.83 -9.27
CA LYS A 42 24.47 -3.92 -9.28
C LYS A 42 24.57 -4.61 -10.65
N ALA A 43 24.55 -3.84 -11.74
CA ALA A 43 24.56 -4.39 -13.10
C ALA A 43 25.40 -3.59 -14.12
N TYR A 44 26.12 -4.33 -14.96
CA TYR A 44 26.63 -3.89 -16.28
C TYR A 44 27.54 -2.66 -16.40
N LYS A 45 28.75 -2.78 -15.82
CA LYS A 45 29.98 -2.33 -16.52
C LYS A 45 30.27 -3.19 -17.78
N LYS A 46 29.37 -3.21 -18.78
CA LYS A 46 29.65 -3.82 -20.10
C LYS A 46 28.73 -3.30 -21.21
N GLN A 47 29.36 -2.82 -22.29
CA GLN A 47 28.76 -2.32 -23.55
C GLN A 47 27.74 -1.18 -23.41
N SER A 48 28.20 0.02 -23.79
CA SER A 48 27.40 1.24 -23.88
C SER A 48 26.18 1.10 -24.83
N PRO A 49 25.00 1.61 -24.46
CA PRO A 49 23.77 1.49 -25.28
C PRO A 49 23.79 2.33 -26.57
N PHE A 50 24.81 3.17 -26.78
CA PHE A 50 24.95 4.03 -27.96
C PHE A 50 24.80 3.29 -29.30
N GLY A 51 25.22 2.02 -29.38
CA GLY A 51 25.04 1.21 -30.60
C GLY A 51 23.57 0.96 -30.93
N SER A 52 22.74 0.64 -29.94
CA SER A 52 21.30 0.38 -30.10
C SER A 52 20.54 1.66 -30.47
N VAL A 53 20.86 2.78 -29.80
CA VAL A 53 20.27 4.09 -30.10
C VAL A 53 20.62 4.54 -31.52
N LEU A 54 21.87 4.36 -31.95
CA LEU A 54 22.29 4.70 -33.32
C LEU A 54 21.54 3.87 -34.37
N ILE A 55 21.33 2.57 -34.12
CA ILE A 55 20.55 1.69 -35.02
C ILE A 55 19.08 2.14 -35.08
N PHE A 56 18.46 2.51 -33.96
CA PHE A 56 17.09 3.01 -33.93
C PHE A 56 16.95 4.33 -34.71
N VAL A 57 17.84 5.31 -34.45
CA VAL A 57 17.86 6.59 -35.17
C VAL A 57 18.08 6.38 -36.68
N LEU A 58 18.99 5.48 -37.07
CA LEU A 58 19.21 5.13 -38.47
C LEU A 58 17.95 4.51 -39.10
N GLY A 59 17.26 3.63 -38.38
CA GLY A 59 16.00 3.03 -38.82
C GLY A 59 14.88 4.06 -39.04
N VAL A 60 14.73 5.03 -38.11
CA VAL A 60 13.77 6.14 -38.25
C VAL A 60 14.12 7.02 -39.46
N LEU A 61 15.39 7.37 -39.67
CA LEU A 61 15.83 8.15 -40.82
C LEU A 61 15.59 7.43 -42.16
N VAL A 62 15.84 6.11 -42.22
CA VAL A 62 15.52 5.28 -43.39
C VAL A 62 14.01 5.22 -43.62
N GLY A 63 13.19 5.07 -42.57
CA GLY A 63 11.74 5.11 -42.66
C GLY A 63 11.20 6.43 -43.22
N ILE A 64 11.74 7.56 -42.77
CA ILE A 64 11.41 8.90 -43.28
C ILE A 64 11.83 9.04 -44.76
N ALA A 65 13.02 8.58 -45.12
CA ALA A 65 13.50 8.64 -46.52
C ALA A 65 12.65 7.78 -47.47
N LEU A 66 12.25 6.57 -47.04
CA LEU A 66 11.36 5.69 -47.81
C LEU A 66 9.94 6.29 -47.93
N SER A 67 9.40 6.88 -46.85
CA SER A 67 8.12 7.59 -46.86
C SER A 67 8.15 8.79 -47.83
N TYR A 68 9.23 9.57 -47.81
CA TYR A 68 9.43 10.68 -48.74
C TYR A 68 9.52 10.21 -50.20
N MET A 69 10.24 9.11 -50.49
CA MET A 69 10.22 8.49 -51.82
C MET A 69 8.82 8.00 -52.22
N TYR A 70 8.06 7.39 -51.31
CA TYR A 70 6.71 6.91 -51.57
C TYR A 70 5.76 8.07 -51.94
N LEU A 71 5.86 9.20 -51.25
CA LEU A 71 5.08 10.42 -51.52
C LEU A 71 5.49 11.12 -52.83
N GLN A 72 6.76 11.04 -53.23
CA GLN A 72 7.24 11.52 -54.54
C GLN A 72 6.74 10.64 -55.69
N LEU A 73 6.61 9.33 -55.47
CA LEU A 73 6.06 8.38 -56.45
C LEU A 73 4.53 8.39 -56.53
N ASN A 74 3.85 8.69 -55.42
CA ASN A 74 2.40 8.73 -55.28
C ASN A 74 1.92 10.08 -54.69
N PRO A 75 2.02 11.19 -55.45
CA PRO A 75 1.54 12.49 -54.96
C PRO A 75 0.03 12.47 -54.74
N PRO A 76 -0.49 12.99 -53.61
CA PRO A 76 -1.92 13.01 -53.34
C PRO A 76 -2.68 13.95 -54.31
N PRO A 77 -3.98 13.69 -54.57
CA PRO A 77 -4.81 14.58 -55.38
C PRO A 77 -4.86 16.01 -54.82
N LYS A 78 -4.91 17.01 -55.71
CA LYS A 78 -5.07 18.41 -55.32
C LYS A 78 -6.53 18.70 -54.99
N GLU A 79 -6.80 19.11 -53.75
CA GLU A 79 -8.08 19.71 -53.38
C GLU A 79 -8.17 21.17 -53.84
N THR A 80 -9.39 21.62 -54.17
CA THR A 80 -9.70 23.01 -54.56
C THR A 80 -10.08 23.88 -53.36
N PRO A 81 -9.80 25.20 -53.40
CA PRO A 81 -9.94 26.07 -52.24
C PRO A 81 -11.40 26.41 -51.86
N PRO A 82 -11.67 26.74 -50.58
CA PRO A 82 -13.00 27.09 -50.10
C PRO A 82 -13.35 28.58 -50.30
N PRO A 83 -14.64 28.94 -50.44
CA PRO A 83 -15.12 30.31 -50.29
C PRO A 83 -15.47 30.65 -48.82
N SER A 84 -15.63 31.93 -48.53
CA SER A 84 -16.13 32.51 -47.27
C SER A 84 -16.60 33.95 -47.55
N PRO A 85 -17.36 34.60 -46.65
CA PRO A 85 -18.55 34.10 -45.95
C PRO A 85 -19.71 35.12 -46.04
N MET A 86 -20.96 34.70 -45.81
CA MET A 86 -22.01 35.61 -45.29
C MET A 86 -23.18 34.84 -44.66
N ALA A 87 -24.00 35.54 -43.88
CA ALA A 87 -25.01 34.95 -43.00
C ALA A 87 -26.44 35.21 -43.47
N GLU A 88 -27.38 34.37 -43.03
CA GLU A 88 -28.76 34.82 -42.77
C GLU A 88 -29.45 33.92 -41.72
N ILE A 89 -30.48 34.44 -41.05
CA ILE A 89 -31.23 33.79 -39.97
C ILE A 89 -32.69 33.64 -40.38
N PRO A 90 -33.31 32.46 -40.19
CA PRO A 90 -34.69 32.48 -39.70
C PRO A 90 -35.09 31.36 -38.72
N LYS A 91 -35.44 31.80 -37.51
CA LYS A 91 -36.65 31.44 -36.74
C LYS A 91 -36.78 30.05 -36.08
N GLU A 92 -36.74 30.12 -34.76
CA GLU A 92 -37.15 29.16 -33.73
C GLU A 92 -38.67 28.83 -33.73
N LYS A 93 -39.00 27.58 -33.36
CA LYS A 93 -40.22 27.18 -32.61
C LYS A 93 -40.28 25.65 -32.37
N PRO A 94 -40.87 25.18 -31.26
CA PRO A 94 -40.75 25.66 -29.88
C PRO A 94 -40.09 24.58 -28.98
N GLN A 95 -39.57 24.97 -27.82
CA GLN A 95 -39.12 23.99 -26.82
C GLN A 95 -40.28 23.12 -26.32
N LYS A 96 -40.03 21.81 -26.22
CA LYS A 96 -40.77 20.93 -25.30
C LYS A 96 -40.11 21.07 -23.93
N GLN A 97 -40.88 21.16 -22.85
CA GLN A 97 -40.31 21.10 -21.51
C GLN A 97 -39.66 19.72 -21.31
N GLU A 98 -38.38 19.72 -21.01
CA GLU A 98 -37.73 18.57 -20.37
C GLU A 98 -38.10 18.58 -18.89
N GLU A 99 -38.48 17.41 -18.38
CA GLU A 99 -38.50 17.17 -16.94
C GLU A 99 -37.06 17.22 -16.41
N PRO A 100 -36.83 17.59 -15.14
CA PRO A 100 -35.49 17.52 -14.56
C PRO A 100 -34.94 16.09 -14.71
N PRO A 101 -33.68 15.91 -15.12
CA PRO A 101 -33.12 14.59 -15.33
C PRO A 101 -33.13 13.79 -14.01
N PRO A 102 -33.32 12.45 -14.06
CA PRO A 102 -33.20 11.63 -12.88
C PRO A 102 -31.81 11.80 -12.26
N VAL A 103 -31.75 11.89 -10.93
CA VAL A 103 -30.49 12.07 -10.19
C VAL A 103 -29.53 10.94 -10.56
N ASN A 104 -28.37 11.31 -11.13
CA ASN A 104 -27.33 10.36 -11.52
C ASN A 104 -26.85 9.61 -10.25
N GLU A 105 -26.71 8.28 -10.31
CA GLU A 105 -26.22 7.47 -9.19
C GLU A 105 -24.84 7.94 -8.68
N GLU A 106 -24.02 8.46 -9.58
CA GLU A 106 -22.72 9.09 -9.27
C GLU A 106 -22.86 10.38 -8.47
N GLN A 107 -23.80 11.26 -8.84
CA GLN A 107 -24.11 12.48 -8.07
C GLN A 107 -24.67 12.13 -6.70
N LYS A 108 -25.54 11.10 -6.61
CA LYS A 108 -26.04 10.59 -5.33
C LYS A 108 -24.88 10.07 -4.48
N LEU A 109 -24.00 9.23 -5.04
CA LEU A 109 -22.83 8.70 -4.34
C LEU A 109 -21.91 9.81 -3.81
N LEU A 110 -21.66 10.85 -4.59
CA LEU A 110 -20.88 12.01 -4.14
C LEU A 110 -21.55 12.70 -2.95
N SER A 111 -22.86 12.97 -3.03
CA SER A 111 -23.61 13.58 -1.92
C SER A 111 -23.74 12.68 -0.68
N ASP A 112 -23.80 11.36 -0.86
CA ASP A 112 -23.80 10.41 0.25
C ASP A 112 -22.40 10.30 0.89
N LEU A 113 -21.32 10.45 0.11
CA LEU A 113 -19.94 10.50 0.63
C LEU A 113 -19.60 11.81 1.33
N GLU A 114 -20.35 12.90 1.12
CA GLU A 114 -20.18 14.13 1.89
C GLU A 114 -20.56 13.98 3.39
N THR A 115 -21.28 12.92 3.78
CA THR A 115 -21.60 12.63 5.18
C THR A 115 -20.71 11.57 5.82
N ILE A 116 -19.74 11.03 5.06
CA ILE A 116 -18.76 10.05 5.55
C ILE A 116 -17.51 10.81 6.01
N SER A 117 -17.03 10.53 7.22
CA SER A 117 -15.85 11.23 7.74
C SER A 117 -14.57 10.77 7.04
N PRO A 118 -13.55 11.65 6.90
CA PRO A 118 -12.28 11.32 6.25
C PRO A 118 -11.37 10.47 7.15
N ILE A 119 -11.93 9.45 7.80
CA ILE A 119 -11.29 8.63 8.82
C ILE A 119 -11.19 7.17 8.35
N ILE A 120 -10.04 6.56 8.64
CA ILE A 120 -9.88 5.10 8.69
C ILE A 120 -9.66 4.72 10.15
N TYR A 121 -10.64 4.10 10.79
CA TYR A 121 -10.55 3.77 12.21
C TYR A 121 -9.84 2.41 12.41
N ILE A 122 -8.93 2.33 13.38
CA ILE A 122 -8.13 1.13 13.67
C ILE A 122 -8.68 0.43 14.92
N VAL A 123 -9.31 -0.72 14.72
CA VAL A 123 -9.75 -1.62 15.80
C VAL A 123 -8.68 -2.68 16.03
N ASN A 124 -8.18 -2.79 17.26
CA ASN A 124 -7.39 -3.95 17.68
C ASN A 124 -8.33 -4.98 18.30
N GLU A 125 -8.25 -6.23 17.85
CA GLU A 125 -9.18 -7.32 18.21
C GLU A 125 -9.10 -7.75 19.70
N ASP A 126 -8.00 -7.40 20.39
CA ASP A 126 -7.82 -7.57 21.84
C ASP A 126 -8.49 -6.46 22.67
N LYS A 127 -8.80 -5.30 22.05
CA LYS A 127 -9.35 -4.09 22.69
C LYS A 127 -10.79 -3.77 22.26
N TYR A 128 -11.38 -4.57 21.38
CA TYR A 128 -12.75 -4.40 20.94
C TYR A 128 -13.75 -4.48 22.11
N SER A 129 -14.73 -3.59 22.11
CA SER A 129 -15.91 -3.64 22.99
C SER A 129 -17.11 -2.99 22.30
N ASP A 130 -18.32 -3.10 22.85
CA ASP A 130 -19.50 -2.51 22.22
C ASP A 130 -19.42 -0.97 22.08
N SER A 131 -18.66 -0.27 22.93
CA SER A 131 -18.40 1.18 22.75
C SER A 131 -17.60 1.50 21.48
N THR A 132 -16.86 0.51 20.93
CA THR A 132 -16.24 0.64 19.60
C THR A 132 -17.31 0.73 18.50
N ILE A 133 -18.44 0.04 18.64
CA ILE A 133 -19.56 0.12 17.71
C ILE A 133 -20.31 1.44 17.84
N ASP A 134 -20.47 1.95 19.06
CA ASP A 134 -21.09 3.26 19.30
C ASP A 134 -20.23 4.37 18.67
N LEU A 135 -18.90 4.33 18.87
CA LEU A 135 -17.93 5.22 18.23
C LEU A 135 -18.03 5.18 16.69
N LEU A 136 -17.99 3.99 16.09
CA LEU A 136 -18.08 3.83 14.63
C LEU A 136 -19.41 4.33 14.06
N ASN A 137 -20.52 4.17 14.80
CA ASN A 137 -21.83 4.72 14.45
C ASN A 137 -21.95 6.24 14.68
N GLN A 138 -21.09 6.85 15.50
CA GLN A 138 -21.06 8.29 15.73
C GLN A 138 -20.19 9.04 14.72
N ILE A 139 -19.09 8.44 14.24
CA ILE A 139 -18.15 9.10 13.32
C ILE A 139 -18.32 8.72 11.85
N HIS A 140 -19.05 7.64 11.53
CA HIS A 140 -19.25 7.13 10.15
C HIS A 140 -17.97 7.16 9.28
N PRO A 141 -16.94 6.35 9.60
CA PRO A 141 -15.65 6.40 8.91
C PRO A 141 -15.74 5.79 7.51
N PHE A 142 -14.81 6.17 6.63
CA PHE A 142 -14.73 5.60 5.28
C PHE A 142 -14.30 4.11 5.31
N ALA A 143 -13.38 3.76 6.21
CA ALA A 143 -12.93 2.37 6.39
C ALA A 143 -12.65 2.03 7.85
N VAL A 144 -12.60 0.73 8.15
CA VAL A 144 -12.19 0.19 9.45
C VAL A 144 -11.12 -0.88 9.24
N VAL A 145 -9.91 -0.63 9.76
CA VAL A 145 -8.82 -1.60 9.81
C VAL A 145 -9.00 -2.46 11.07
N VAL A 146 -9.11 -3.77 10.90
CA VAL A 146 -9.14 -4.71 12.04
C VAL A 146 -7.78 -5.39 12.15
N LYS A 147 -7.01 -5.01 13.18
CA LYS A 147 -5.73 -5.64 13.54
C LYS A 147 -6.00 -6.88 14.41
N PRO A 148 -5.50 -8.08 14.04
CA PRO A 148 -5.70 -9.30 14.82
C PRO A 148 -4.95 -9.25 16.16
N SER A 149 -5.39 -10.06 17.14
CA SER A 149 -4.73 -10.15 18.44
C SER A 149 -3.29 -10.69 18.29
N PRO A 150 -2.29 -10.08 18.92
CA PRO A 150 -0.92 -10.61 18.89
C PRO A 150 -0.84 -11.92 19.69
N GLY A 151 -0.26 -12.97 19.08
CA GLY A 151 -0.06 -14.28 19.72
C GLY A 151 -0.74 -15.42 18.96
N ASN A 152 -1.49 -16.27 19.67
CA ASN A 152 -2.17 -17.40 19.06
C ASN A 152 -3.39 -16.95 18.25
N ILE A 153 -3.36 -17.18 16.94
CA ILE A 153 -4.31 -16.63 15.97
C ILE A 153 -5.65 -17.40 16.02
N ASP A 154 -6.71 -16.72 16.46
CA ASP A 154 -8.08 -17.20 16.40
C ASP A 154 -8.81 -16.58 15.20
N LYS A 155 -8.83 -17.33 14.09
CA LYS A 155 -9.52 -16.94 12.86
C LYS A 155 -11.02 -16.73 13.07
N ASP A 156 -11.68 -17.56 13.86
CA ASP A 156 -13.13 -17.49 14.02
C ASP A 156 -13.51 -16.28 14.86
N LYS A 157 -12.75 -15.95 15.91
CA LYS A 157 -12.88 -14.67 16.64
C LYS A 157 -12.71 -13.46 15.70
N TYR A 158 -11.68 -13.47 14.85
CA TYR A 158 -11.39 -12.37 13.92
C TYR A 158 -12.50 -12.18 12.88
N LEU A 159 -13.00 -13.28 12.28
CA LEU A 159 -14.12 -13.25 11.35
C LEU A 159 -15.44 -12.80 12.01
N ASN A 160 -15.69 -13.22 13.25
CA ASN A 160 -16.86 -12.75 14.02
C ASN A 160 -16.77 -11.24 14.32
N LEU A 161 -15.58 -10.68 14.57
CA LEU A 161 -15.39 -9.24 14.74
C LEU A 161 -15.67 -8.47 13.44
N LEU A 162 -15.10 -8.90 12.30
CA LEU A 162 -15.37 -8.32 10.98
C LEU A 162 -16.88 -8.31 10.67
N GLN A 163 -17.57 -9.43 10.92
CA GLN A 163 -19.01 -9.53 10.70
C GLN A 163 -19.82 -8.68 11.69
N THR A 164 -19.39 -8.58 12.95
CA THR A 164 -20.03 -7.72 13.96
C THR A 164 -19.95 -6.25 13.58
N ILE A 165 -18.80 -5.78 13.09
CA ILE A 165 -18.64 -4.41 12.58
C ILE A 165 -19.55 -4.19 11.37
N ARG A 166 -19.53 -5.10 10.39
CA ARG A 166 -20.36 -5.03 9.17
C ARG A 166 -21.87 -4.99 9.46
N ASP A 167 -22.34 -5.76 10.44
CA ASP A 167 -23.77 -5.85 10.75
C ASP A 167 -24.25 -4.77 11.72
N LYS A 168 -23.40 -4.28 12.64
CA LYS A 168 -23.80 -3.27 13.65
C LYS A 168 -23.53 -1.82 13.23
N VAL A 169 -22.48 -1.52 12.45
CA VAL A 169 -22.21 -0.14 12.00
C VAL A 169 -23.18 0.24 10.88
N LYS A 170 -23.68 1.48 10.90
CA LYS A 170 -24.64 2.03 9.96
C LYS A 170 -24.05 3.19 9.16
N SER A 171 -24.44 3.24 7.89
CA SER A 171 -24.02 4.20 6.89
C SER A 171 -25.18 4.46 5.92
N ASN A 172 -25.26 5.66 5.36
CA ASN A 172 -26.15 6.00 4.24
C ASN A 172 -25.61 5.47 2.91
N VAL A 173 -24.29 5.33 2.78
CA VAL A 173 -23.64 4.61 1.67
C VAL A 173 -23.67 3.11 2.00
N SER A 174 -24.32 2.30 1.15
CA SER A 174 -24.26 0.84 1.22
C SER A 174 -22.81 0.35 1.24
N ASP A 175 -22.52 -0.70 1.99
CA ASP A 175 -21.20 -1.35 2.04
C ASP A 175 -20.05 -0.46 2.58
N LEU A 176 -20.34 0.69 3.20
CA LEU A 176 -19.42 1.42 4.07
C LEU A 176 -19.74 1.17 5.57
N PRO A 177 -18.74 1.19 6.46
CA PRO A 177 -17.31 1.38 6.20
C PRO A 177 -16.68 0.19 5.44
N LEU A 178 -15.70 0.48 4.57
CA LEU A 178 -14.88 -0.57 3.95
C LEU A 178 -14.10 -1.32 5.03
N LEU A 179 -14.22 -2.65 5.09
CA LEU A 179 -13.36 -3.44 5.99
C LEU A 179 -11.98 -3.62 5.37
N ALA A 180 -10.97 -3.40 6.22
CA ALA A 180 -9.55 -3.40 5.88
C ALA A 180 -8.74 -4.21 6.90
N MET A 181 -7.52 -4.59 6.52
CA MET A 181 -6.52 -5.15 7.43
C MET A 181 -5.10 -4.83 6.96
N ASP A 182 -4.10 -5.01 7.82
CA ASP A 182 -2.69 -5.03 7.41
C ASP A 182 -2.37 -6.26 6.56
N LEU A 183 -1.57 -6.08 5.50
CA LEU A 183 -1.04 -7.19 4.70
C LEU A 183 0.15 -7.83 5.43
N ASP A 184 -0.15 -8.50 6.54
CA ASP A 184 0.81 -9.27 7.32
C ASP A 184 0.90 -10.71 6.77
N PHE A 185 2.02 -11.03 6.12
CA PHE A 185 2.29 -12.37 5.61
C PHE A 185 2.54 -13.40 6.71
N HIS A 186 3.00 -13.01 7.90
CA HIS A 186 3.16 -13.94 9.03
C HIS A 186 1.78 -14.35 9.56
N PHE A 187 0.88 -13.39 9.78
CA PHE A 187 -0.51 -13.66 10.14
C PHE A 187 -1.22 -14.51 9.06
N LEU A 188 -1.20 -14.08 7.80
CA LEU A 188 -1.92 -14.79 6.74
C LEU A 188 -1.35 -16.20 6.53
N GLN A 189 -0.03 -16.38 6.42
CA GLN A 189 0.57 -17.71 6.21
C GLN A 189 0.45 -18.64 7.44
N SER A 190 -0.03 -18.17 8.59
CA SER A 190 -0.43 -19.07 9.69
C SER A 190 -1.71 -19.85 9.37
N LEU A 191 -2.52 -19.38 8.41
CA LEU A 191 -3.87 -19.88 8.14
C LEU A 191 -3.89 -20.87 6.96
N PRO A 192 -4.58 -22.03 7.07
CA PRO A 192 -4.54 -23.08 6.06
C PRO A 192 -4.90 -22.65 4.63
N GLU A 193 -5.85 -21.72 4.45
CA GLU A 193 -6.23 -21.25 3.11
C GLU A 193 -5.22 -20.29 2.43
N PHE A 194 -4.19 -19.85 3.15
CA PHE A 194 -3.12 -18.96 2.67
C PHE A 194 -1.74 -19.64 2.65
N GLN A 195 -1.53 -20.74 3.37
CA GLN A 195 -0.25 -21.46 3.46
C GLN A 195 0.34 -21.87 2.09
N GLU A 196 -0.51 -22.30 1.17
CA GLU A 196 -0.14 -22.73 -0.18
C GLU A 196 -0.04 -21.56 -1.20
N LEU A 197 -0.25 -20.30 -0.78
CA LEU A 197 -0.16 -19.14 -1.66
C LEU A 197 1.26 -18.55 -1.68
N PRO A 198 1.81 -18.19 -2.87
CA PRO A 198 3.14 -17.57 -2.97
C PRO A 198 3.24 -16.26 -2.18
N LYS A 199 4.29 -16.13 -1.35
CA LYS A 199 4.64 -14.91 -0.61
C LYS A 199 5.63 -14.07 -1.40
N LEU A 200 5.79 -12.79 -1.02
CA LEU A 200 6.72 -11.86 -1.69
C LEU A 200 8.16 -12.39 -1.76
N ALA A 201 8.60 -13.11 -0.71
CA ALA A 201 9.94 -13.70 -0.63
C ALA A 201 10.19 -14.89 -1.58
N ASP A 202 9.15 -15.45 -2.23
CA ASP A 202 9.30 -16.49 -3.26
C ASP A 202 9.64 -15.88 -4.63
N PHE A 203 9.58 -14.55 -4.75
CA PHE A 203 9.74 -13.81 -6.00
C PHE A 203 11.03 -12.99 -6.02
N ASN A 204 11.51 -12.72 -7.23
CA ASN A 204 12.67 -11.87 -7.49
C ASN A 204 12.59 -11.26 -8.90
N THR A 205 13.57 -10.43 -9.27
CA THR A 205 13.60 -9.70 -10.56
C THR A 205 13.68 -10.57 -11.82
N SER A 206 13.95 -11.88 -11.70
CA SER A 206 13.87 -12.85 -12.81
C SER A 206 12.52 -13.59 -12.89
N THR A 207 11.63 -13.38 -11.93
CA THR A 207 10.29 -13.97 -11.91
C THR A 207 9.40 -13.31 -12.96
N ASP A 208 8.61 -14.11 -13.68
CA ASP A 208 7.57 -13.62 -14.58
C ASP A 208 6.54 -12.78 -13.82
N THR A 209 6.45 -11.50 -14.17
CA THR A 209 5.50 -10.51 -13.64
C THR A 209 4.07 -11.04 -13.58
N GLN A 210 3.62 -11.84 -14.56
CA GLN A 210 2.25 -12.37 -14.56
C GLN A 210 1.98 -13.36 -13.41
N LYS A 211 3.01 -14.07 -12.92
CA LYS A 211 2.89 -14.94 -11.73
C LYS A 211 2.76 -14.12 -10.45
N ILE A 212 3.45 -12.99 -10.38
CA ILE A 212 3.43 -12.08 -9.23
C ILE A 212 2.07 -11.36 -9.13
N VAL A 213 1.58 -10.86 -10.28
CA VAL A 213 0.21 -10.32 -10.42
C VAL A 213 -0.82 -11.39 -10.07
N GLY A 214 -0.64 -12.63 -10.56
CA GLY A 214 -1.51 -13.76 -10.23
C GLY A 214 -1.57 -14.08 -8.74
N ALA A 215 -0.43 -14.05 -8.04
CA ALA A 215 -0.40 -14.26 -6.59
C ALA A 215 -1.10 -13.14 -5.81
N GLY A 216 -0.85 -11.87 -6.14
CA GLY A 216 -1.59 -10.75 -5.54
C GLY A 216 -3.11 -10.85 -5.76
N ASN A 217 -3.52 -11.36 -6.93
CA ASN A 217 -4.92 -11.61 -7.26
C ASN A 217 -5.53 -12.73 -6.39
N LEU A 218 -4.79 -13.83 -6.15
CA LEU A 218 -5.23 -14.92 -5.27
C LEU A 218 -5.42 -14.47 -3.81
N TYR A 219 -4.50 -13.65 -3.28
CA TYR A 219 -4.65 -13.05 -1.95
C TYR A 219 -5.91 -12.16 -1.87
N ALA A 220 -6.14 -11.32 -2.89
CA ALA A 220 -7.33 -10.48 -2.96
C ALA A 220 -8.63 -11.29 -3.11
N GLN A 221 -8.65 -12.39 -3.88
CA GLN A 221 -9.79 -13.30 -3.94
C GLN A 221 -10.10 -13.87 -2.56
N LYS A 222 -9.08 -14.39 -1.86
CA LYS A 222 -9.24 -14.99 -0.52
C LYS A 222 -9.72 -13.99 0.53
N ILE A 223 -9.15 -12.80 0.60
CA ILE A 223 -9.55 -11.81 1.61
C ILE A 223 -10.95 -11.23 1.34
N ARG A 224 -11.42 -11.25 0.08
CA ARG A 224 -12.82 -10.94 -0.26
C ARG A 224 -13.82 -12.02 0.14
N GLU A 225 -13.39 -13.26 0.42
CA GLU A 225 -14.25 -14.29 1.06
C GLU A 225 -14.60 -13.88 2.50
N TRP A 226 -13.72 -13.15 3.18
CA TRP A 226 -13.99 -12.52 4.49
C TRP A 226 -14.73 -11.17 4.35
N GLY A 227 -14.91 -10.70 3.12
CA GLY A 227 -15.47 -9.39 2.76
C GLY A 227 -14.58 -8.22 3.16
N ILE A 228 -13.26 -8.41 3.21
CA ILE A 228 -12.27 -7.34 3.25
C ILE A 228 -12.07 -6.79 1.83
N SER A 229 -11.86 -5.48 1.73
CA SER A 229 -11.85 -4.72 0.47
C SER A 229 -10.65 -3.77 0.34
N MET A 230 -9.84 -3.66 1.39
CA MET A 230 -8.62 -2.85 1.45
C MET A 230 -7.53 -3.59 2.24
N LEU A 231 -6.29 -3.54 1.77
CA LEU A 231 -5.12 -4.15 2.38
C LEU A 231 -4.05 -3.09 2.61
N PHE A 232 -3.60 -2.94 3.86
CA PHE A 232 -2.49 -2.05 4.23
C PHE A 232 -1.17 -2.73 3.91
N GLY A 233 -0.84 -2.73 2.62
CA GLY A 233 0.41 -3.19 2.04
C GLY A 233 0.27 -3.55 0.56
N PRO A 234 1.34 -4.10 -0.06
CA PRO A 234 2.63 -4.42 0.56
C PRO A 234 3.41 -3.18 1.02
N MET A 235 4.33 -3.39 1.98
CA MET A 235 5.34 -2.37 2.30
C MET A 235 6.37 -2.34 1.16
N ILE A 236 6.60 -1.17 0.57
CA ILE A 236 7.50 -1.00 -0.59
C ILE A 236 8.79 -0.24 -0.25
N GLU A 237 9.07 -0.08 1.03
CA GLU A 237 10.30 0.52 1.54
C GLU A 237 11.52 -0.35 1.20
N ILE A 238 12.66 0.29 0.92
CA ILE A 238 13.91 -0.38 0.56
C ILE A 238 14.65 -0.78 1.84
N TYR A 239 15.05 -2.04 1.96
CA TYR A 239 15.93 -2.47 3.05
C TYR A 239 17.33 -1.86 2.90
N VAL A 240 17.80 -1.16 3.93
CA VAL A 240 19.19 -0.69 4.01
C VAL A 240 19.86 -1.30 5.24
N ALA A 241 20.82 -2.19 5.00
CA ALA A 241 21.59 -2.86 6.06
C ALA A 241 22.27 -1.84 6.98
N GLY A 242 22.09 -1.99 8.30
CA GLY A 242 22.65 -1.08 9.30
C GLY A 242 21.80 0.16 9.59
N ARG A 243 20.72 0.41 8.83
CA ARG A 243 19.62 1.31 9.21
C ARG A 243 18.40 0.51 9.68
N ALA A 244 17.96 -0.45 8.87
CA ALA A 244 16.96 -1.43 9.24
C ALA A 244 17.60 -2.60 10.04
N PRO A 245 16.91 -3.17 11.05
CA PRO A 245 17.37 -4.38 11.72
C PRO A 245 17.35 -5.62 10.80
N GLU A 246 18.41 -6.43 10.82
CA GLU A 246 18.47 -7.67 10.03
C GLU A 246 17.40 -8.69 10.45
N THR A 247 16.96 -8.65 11.71
CA THR A 247 15.81 -9.43 12.21
C THR A 247 14.49 -9.09 11.52
N GLU A 248 14.38 -7.90 10.92
CA GLU A 248 13.20 -7.43 10.20
C GLU A 248 13.33 -7.59 8.67
N ARG A 249 14.47 -8.08 8.16
CA ARG A 249 14.74 -8.24 6.71
C ARG A 249 13.61 -8.98 5.97
N GLY A 250 12.94 -9.93 6.62
CA GLY A 250 11.81 -10.68 6.06
C GLY A 250 10.54 -9.85 5.79
N ASN A 251 10.42 -8.65 6.35
CA ASN A 251 9.30 -7.73 6.12
C ASN A 251 9.45 -6.96 4.79
N TYR A 252 10.65 -6.96 4.20
CA TYR A 252 11.00 -6.18 3.01
C TYR A 252 11.00 -7.07 1.77
N ILE A 253 10.53 -6.51 0.65
CA ILE A 253 10.63 -7.14 -0.67
C ILE A 253 12.09 -7.24 -1.14
N GLY A 254 12.94 -6.28 -0.76
CA GLY A 254 14.35 -6.28 -1.12
C GLY A 254 15.09 -4.98 -0.74
N ASP A 255 16.32 -4.89 -1.23
CA ASP A 255 17.28 -3.80 -1.02
C ASP A 255 17.53 -2.95 -2.28
N THR A 256 16.82 -3.25 -3.38
CA THR A 256 17.02 -2.66 -4.72
C THR A 256 15.70 -2.13 -5.27
N THR A 257 15.76 -0.99 -5.98
CA THR A 257 14.61 -0.35 -6.65
C THR A 257 13.98 -1.31 -7.67
N GLU A 258 14.78 -2.12 -8.34
CA GLU A 258 14.34 -3.21 -9.22
C GLU A 258 13.48 -4.24 -8.47
N ALA A 259 13.91 -4.71 -7.29
CA ALA A 259 13.14 -5.71 -6.54
C ALA A 259 11.76 -5.16 -6.14
N ILE A 260 11.70 -3.90 -5.70
CA ILE A 260 10.44 -3.24 -5.36
C ILE A 260 9.54 -3.07 -6.58
N GLN A 261 10.06 -2.58 -7.71
CA GLN A 261 9.28 -2.37 -8.93
C GLN A 261 8.77 -3.71 -9.51
N TRP A 262 9.63 -4.71 -9.63
CA TRP A 262 9.28 -5.99 -10.26
C TRP A 262 8.42 -6.89 -9.39
N VAL A 263 8.60 -6.88 -8.07
CA VAL A 263 7.83 -7.74 -7.14
C VAL A 263 6.71 -6.97 -6.46
N GLY A 264 7.02 -5.89 -5.76
CA GLY A 264 6.06 -5.14 -4.93
C GLY A 264 4.91 -4.53 -5.72
N LEU A 265 5.22 -3.75 -6.75
CA LEU A 265 4.21 -3.06 -7.54
C LEU A 265 3.40 -4.04 -8.40
N SER A 266 4.03 -5.08 -8.96
CA SER A 266 3.34 -6.20 -9.62
C SER A 266 2.36 -6.92 -8.70
N PHE A 267 2.75 -7.23 -7.46
CA PHE A 267 1.86 -7.90 -6.49
C PHE A 267 0.69 -6.97 -6.11
N SER A 268 0.98 -5.68 -5.90
CA SER A 268 -0.04 -4.64 -5.65
C SER A 268 -1.06 -4.55 -6.78
N GLN A 269 -0.58 -4.55 -8.03
CA GLN A 269 -1.45 -4.56 -9.21
C GLN A 269 -2.28 -5.85 -9.31
N GLY A 270 -1.75 -6.97 -8.84
CA GLY A 270 -2.52 -8.21 -8.62
C GLY A 270 -3.67 -8.05 -7.63
N ILE A 271 -3.40 -7.46 -6.46
CA ILE A 271 -4.40 -7.16 -5.42
C ILE A 271 -5.50 -6.26 -6.01
N TRP A 272 -5.11 -5.20 -6.74
CA TRP A 272 -6.01 -4.24 -7.35
C TRP A 272 -6.93 -4.86 -8.42
N GLN A 273 -6.36 -5.69 -9.30
CA GLN A 273 -7.14 -6.49 -10.26
C GLN A 273 -8.08 -7.47 -9.54
N GLY A 274 -7.72 -7.95 -8.35
CA GLY A 274 -8.53 -8.82 -7.50
C GLY A 274 -9.68 -8.12 -6.77
N LYS A 275 -9.88 -6.81 -7.01
CA LYS A 275 -10.94 -5.98 -6.41
C LYS A 275 -10.79 -5.76 -4.90
N VAL A 276 -9.54 -5.55 -4.49
CA VAL A 276 -9.11 -5.06 -3.17
C VAL A 276 -8.20 -3.87 -3.37
N ILE A 277 -8.27 -2.85 -2.51
CA ILE A 277 -7.40 -1.67 -2.55
C ILE A 277 -6.05 -2.02 -1.90
N PRO A 278 -4.91 -2.10 -2.62
CA PRO A 278 -3.61 -2.02 -1.99
C PRO A 278 -3.35 -0.58 -1.51
N VAL A 279 -3.08 -0.41 -0.22
CA VAL A 279 -2.56 0.83 0.35
C VAL A 279 -1.05 0.69 0.46
N ILE A 280 -0.35 1.37 -0.45
CA ILE A 280 1.10 1.32 -0.57
C ILE A 280 1.73 2.10 0.58
N LYS A 281 2.68 1.50 1.32
CA LYS A 281 3.21 2.09 2.56
C LYS A 281 4.72 1.85 2.79
N SER A 282 5.40 2.66 3.59
CA SER A 282 4.96 3.93 4.21
C SER A 282 5.84 5.06 3.69
N PHE A 283 5.29 5.98 2.88
CA PHE A 283 6.07 7.13 2.40
C PHE A 283 6.44 8.05 3.58
N PRO A 284 7.61 8.69 3.61
CA PRO A 284 8.74 8.55 2.68
C PRO A 284 9.61 7.31 2.96
N SER A 285 9.72 6.92 4.23
CA SER A 285 10.08 5.60 4.74
C SER A 285 9.95 5.67 6.25
N LYS A 286 9.12 4.81 6.86
CA LYS A 286 8.98 4.73 8.32
C LYS A 286 10.14 3.95 8.94
N THR A 287 10.76 3.02 8.22
CA THR A 287 11.81 2.14 8.77
C THR A 287 13.25 2.63 8.57
N LEU A 288 13.51 3.51 7.59
CA LEU A 288 14.81 4.16 7.40
C LEU A 288 14.94 5.50 8.16
N ALA A 289 13.86 5.93 8.82
CA ALA A 289 13.80 7.15 9.60
C ALA A 289 14.59 7.03 10.91
N VAL A 290 15.47 7.99 11.18
CA VAL A 290 16.20 8.07 12.45
C VAL A 290 15.38 8.85 13.48
N LYS A 291 15.33 8.32 14.72
CA LYS A 291 14.81 9.06 15.87
C LYS A 291 15.74 10.25 16.16
N LYS A 292 15.16 11.43 16.32
CA LYS A 292 15.85 12.67 16.66
C LYS A 292 15.25 13.28 17.92
N GLU A 293 16.09 14.04 18.64
CA GLU A 293 15.64 14.91 19.72
C GLU A 293 15.99 16.35 19.37
N VAL A 294 14.98 17.19 19.22
CA VAL A 294 15.11 18.59 18.78
C VAL A 294 14.34 19.46 19.75
N ASN A 295 15.03 20.41 20.41
CA ASN A 295 14.45 21.28 21.44
C ASN A 295 13.70 20.51 22.56
N GLY A 296 14.21 19.32 22.93
CA GLY A 296 13.60 18.43 23.94
C GLY A 296 12.40 17.61 23.45
N LYS A 297 12.08 17.61 22.15
CA LYS A 297 10.99 16.84 21.54
C LYS A 297 11.53 15.69 20.72
N VAL A 298 10.85 14.54 20.77
CA VAL A 298 11.12 13.41 19.87
C VAL A 298 10.45 13.64 18.52
N CYS A 299 11.21 13.51 17.44
CA CYS A 299 10.71 13.45 16.07
C CYS A 299 11.42 12.34 15.29
N PHE A 300 10.92 12.03 14.09
CA PHE A 300 11.53 11.06 13.18
C PHE A 300 11.85 11.73 11.85
N ALA A 301 13.05 11.48 11.31
CA ALA A 301 13.56 12.13 10.11
C ALA A 301 14.20 11.12 9.15
N LEU A 302 13.84 11.19 7.87
CA LEU A 302 14.54 10.46 6.80
C LEU A 302 15.80 11.23 6.41
N GLU A 303 16.81 11.18 7.28
CA GLU A 303 18.12 11.78 7.02
C GLU A 303 18.93 10.94 6.04
N VAL A 304 19.61 11.63 5.12
CA VAL A 304 20.58 11.06 4.18
C VAL A 304 22.00 11.12 4.74
N ASP A 305 22.81 10.12 4.41
CA ASP A 305 24.19 10.01 4.87
C ASP A 305 25.07 11.09 4.21
N LYS A 306 25.97 11.69 5.00
CA LYS A 306 27.09 12.52 4.51
C LYS A 306 26.68 13.73 3.63
N ALA A 307 25.50 14.30 3.85
CA ALA A 307 25.01 15.46 3.09
C ALA A 307 25.97 16.66 3.06
N GLU A 308 26.68 16.91 4.16
CA GLU A 308 27.71 17.96 4.27
C GLU A 308 28.99 17.65 3.48
N GLU A 309 29.33 16.36 3.29
CA GLU A 309 30.52 15.93 2.54
C GLU A 309 30.26 15.83 1.03
N ASN A 310 29.09 15.31 0.65
CA ASN A 310 28.75 15.01 -0.75
C ASN A 310 27.24 15.12 -0.99
N MET A 311 26.78 16.36 -1.25
CA MET A 311 25.38 16.65 -1.54
C MET A 311 24.83 15.88 -2.76
N ASN A 312 25.65 15.58 -3.78
CA ASN A 312 25.20 14.81 -4.95
C ASN A 312 24.82 13.37 -4.57
N GLN A 313 25.67 12.70 -3.77
CA GLN A 313 25.40 11.37 -3.24
C GLN A 313 24.17 11.38 -2.31
N ALA A 314 24.01 12.42 -1.50
CA ALA A 314 22.86 12.56 -0.60
C ALA A 314 21.53 12.72 -1.37
N ILE A 315 21.50 13.53 -2.43
CA ILE A 315 20.32 13.67 -3.31
C ILE A 315 20.01 12.34 -4.03
N SER A 316 21.01 11.66 -4.60
CA SER A 316 20.84 10.33 -5.19
C SER A 316 20.37 9.26 -4.17
N GLN A 317 20.82 9.34 -2.92
CA GLN A 317 20.35 8.43 -1.87
C GLN A 317 18.85 8.64 -1.57
N LEU A 318 18.41 9.90 -1.41
CA LEU A 318 16.99 10.18 -1.24
C LEU A 318 16.18 9.79 -2.49
N ALA A 319 16.66 10.08 -3.69
CA ALA A 319 16.00 9.68 -4.93
C ALA A 319 15.82 8.15 -5.04
N THR A 320 16.77 7.36 -4.53
CA THR A 320 16.64 5.89 -4.42
C THR A 320 15.52 5.50 -3.45
N TRP A 321 15.43 6.12 -2.28
CA TRP A 321 14.40 5.79 -1.27
C TRP A 321 12.99 6.25 -1.65
N LEU A 322 12.86 7.37 -2.37
CA LEU A 322 11.56 7.88 -2.83
C LEU A 322 11.09 7.23 -4.15
N PHE A 323 12.00 6.63 -4.93
CA PHE A 323 11.68 5.96 -6.21
C PHE A 323 10.49 4.99 -6.12
N PRO A 324 10.43 4.03 -5.15
CA PRO A 324 9.28 3.14 -4.97
C PRO A 324 7.92 3.83 -4.99
N PHE A 325 7.81 4.94 -4.27
CA PHE A 325 6.56 5.68 -4.12
C PHE A 325 6.24 6.52 -5.35
N SER A 326 7.25 7.12 -6.00
CA SER A 326 7.07 7.80 -7.28
C SER A 326 6.56 6.85 -8.36
N GLU A 327 7.07 5.62 -8.40
CA GLU A 327 6.70 4.61 -9.39
C GLU A 327 5.33 4.00 -9.07
N ALA A 328 4.98 3.80 -7.80
CA ALA A 328 3.62 3.44 -7.39
C ALA A 328 2.59 4.49 -7.84
N VAL A 329 2.94 5.78 -7.76
CA VAL A 329 2.13 6.90 -8.26
C VAL A 329 2.02 6.88 -9.79
N HIS A 330 3.13 6.72 -10.52
CA HIS A 330 3.12 6.66 -11.99
C HIS A 330 2.36 5.42 -12.53
N GLN A 331 2.41 4.29 -11.83
CA GLN A 331 1.61 3.09 -12.14
C GLN A 331 0.13 3.23 -11.73
N ASN A 332 -0.29 4.39 -11.19
CA ASN A 332 -1.66 4.69 -10.78
C ASN A 332 -2.22 3.72 -9.71
N LEU A 333 -1.37 3.28 -8.77
CA LEU A 333 -1.86 2.48 -7.64
C LEU A 333 -2.79 3.32 -6.75
N PRO A 334 -3.90 2.73 -6.27
CA PRO A 334 -5.09 3.49 -5.87
C PRO A 334 -4.97 4.27 -4.56
N ALA A 335 -4.10 3.84 -3.64
CA ALA A 335 -3.89 4.50 -2.36
C ALA A 335 -2.42 4.47 -1.91
N LEU A 336 -1.98 5.57 -1.28
CA LEU A 336 -0.63 5.77 -0.73
C LEU A 336 -0.73 6.23 0.72
N LEU A 337 -0.04 5.55 1.64
CA LEU A 337 0.07 5.95 3.04
C LEU A 337 1.33 6.81 3.29
N VAL A 338 1.14 7.92 3.99
CA VAL A 338 2.18 8.86 4.40
C VAL A 338 2.35 8.86 5.93
N SER A 339 3.53 8.45 6.37
CA SER A 339 3.96 8.40 7.76
C SER A 339 4.31 9.78 8.34
N HIS A 340 4.38 9.85 9.68
CA HIS A 340 4.77 11.06 10.42
C HIS A 340 6.30 11.27 10.46
N VAL A 341 6.98 11.00 9.35
CA VAL A 341 8.43 11.17 9.17
C VAL A 341 8.73 12.43 8.38
N SER A 342 9.64 13.25 8.88
CA SER A 342 10.14 14.47 8.22
C SER A 342 11.21 14.17 7.17
N ILE A 343 11.41 15.07 6.20
CA ILE A 343 12.43 14.93 5.14
C ILE A 343 13.29 16.21 5.08
N PRO A 344 14.35 16.32 5.91
CA PRO A 344 15.15 17.56 6.01
C PRO A 344 15.72 18.08 4.69
N LEU A 345 16.02 17.19 3.73
CA LEU A 345 16.55 17.57 2.42
C LEU A 345 15.50 18.17 1.47
N LEU A 346 14.20 17.90 1.69
CA LEU A 346 13.11 18.49 0.89
C LEU A 346 12.51 19.73 1.56
N ASP A 347 12.37 19.73 2.88
CA ASP A 347 11.78 20.83 3.65
C ASP A 347 12.84 21.51 4.54
N ASP A 348 13.83 22.12 3.90
CA ASP A 348 14.96 22.81 4.54
C ASP A 348 14.57 24.02 5.41
N GLU A 349 13.40 24.62 5.15
CA GLU A 349 12.79 25.65 6.00
C GLU A 349 12.16 25.04 7.27
N ASN A 350 11.63 23.81 7.20
CA ASN A 350 10.94 23.12 8.28
C ASN A 350 11.47 21.67 8.44
N PRO A 351 12.77 21.46 8.74
CA PRO A 351 13.45 20.17 8.51
C PRO A 351 12.89 18.99 9.31
N TYR A 352 12.16 19.27 10.40
CA TYR A 352 11.55 18.26 11.27
C TYR A 352 10.01 18.21 11.17
N LEU A 353 9.40 18.93 10.22
CA LEU A 353 7.96 18.88 9.95
C LEU A 353 7.60 17.53 9.30
N PRO A 354 6.67 16.73 9.87
CA PRO A 354 6.32 15.44 9.31
C PRO A 354 5.69 15.53 7.91
N ALA A 355 6.02 14.57 7.03
CA ALA A 355 5.54 14.53 5.65
C ALA A 355 4.01 14.63 5.55
N SER A 356 3.28 14.00 6.47
CA SER A 356 1.81 14.00 6.53
C SER A 356 1.16 15.39 6.72
N VAL A 357 1.93 16.41 7.12
CA VAL A 357 1.45 17.78 7.37
C VAL A 357 2.24 18.87 6.63
N SER A 358 3.26 18.50 5.83
CA SER A 358 4.02 19.45 5.01
C SER A 358 3.33 19.71 3.68
N GLN A 359 2.92 20.96 3.46
CA GLN A 359 2.41 21.45 2.17
C GLN A 359 3.43 21.25 1.03
N LYS A 360 4.73 21.36 1.35
CA LYS A 360 5.83 21.18 0.39
C LYS A 360 5.92 19.72 -0.09
N ILE A 361 5.57 18.76 0.76
CA ILE A 361 5.62 17.33 0.49
C ILE A 361 4.29 16.80 -0.07
N ILE A 362 3.15 17.00 0.60
CA ILE A 362 1.86 16.47 0.10
C ILE A 362 1.43 17.21 -1.17
N TYR A 363 1.27 18.53 -1.10
CA TYR A 363 0.80 19.31 -2.26
C TYR A 363 1.91 19.53 -3.28
N GLY A 364 3.10 19.96 -2.85
CA GLY A 364 4.24 20.24 -3.73
C GLY A 364 4.75 19.00 -4.47
N LEU A 365 5.26 17.99 -3.74
CA LEU A 365 5.78 16.75 -4.34
C LEU A 365 4.67 15.82 -4.85
N ILE A 366 3.81 15.30 -3.97
CA ILE A 366 2.93 14.17 -4.32
C ILE A 366 1.80 14.59 -5.28
N ARG A 367 1.04 15.66 -4.98
CA ARG A 367 -0.05 16.14 -5.83
C ARG A 367 0.43 16.92 -7.06
N GLY A 368 1.42 17.78 -6.87
CA GLY A 368 1.94 18.70 -7.88
C GLY A 368 2.92 18.02 -8.82
N LYS A 369 4.13 17.72 -8.33
CA LYS A 369 5.25 17.23 -9.16
C LYS A 369 5.00 15.81 -9.68
N TRP A 370 4.64 14.84 -8.83
CA TRP A 370 4.27 13.48 -9.24
C TRP A 370 2.82 13.39 -9.78
N GLY A 371 2.02 14.44 -9.64
CA GLY A 371 0.68 14.52 -10.23
C GLY A 371 -0.41 13.64 -9.58
N TYR A 372 -0.16 13.01 -8.43
CA TYR A 372 -0.95 11.85 -7.96
C TYR A 372 -2.45 12.11 -7.78
N LYS A 373 -3.26 11.27 -8.44
CA LYS A 373 -4.73 11.34 -8.42
C LYS A 373 -5.41 10.32 -7.50
N GLY A 374 -4.70 9.29 -7.05
CA GLY A 374 -5.20 8.33 -6.07
C GLY A 374 -5.34 8.92 -4.66
N VAL A 375 -5.78 8.10 -3.72
CA VAL A 375 -6.10 8.51 -2.35
C VAL A 375 -4.84 8.59 -1.50
N ILE A 376 -4.57 9.75 -0.88
CA ILE A 376 -3.49 9.89 0.10
C ILE A 376 -4.06 9.70 1.51
N ILE A 377 -3.46 8.76 2.24
CA ILE A 377 -3.85 8.36 3.59
C ILE A 377 -2.75 8.81 4.55
N ALA A 378 -3.05 9.57 5.60
CA ALA A 378 -2.11 9.77 6.70
C ALA A 378 -2.09 8.53 7.61
N ASP A 379 -0.90 8.18 8.09
CA ASP A 379 -0.66 7.15 9.12
C ASP A 379 -1.40 7.48 10.43
N ASP A 380 -1.41 6.54 11.39
CA ASP A 380 -2.21 6.64 12.61
C ASP A 380 -1.89 7.90 13.42
N ILE A 381 -2.84 8.84 13.46
CA ILE A 381 -2.65 10.16 14.10
C ILE A 381 -2.34 10.05 15.60
N ALA A 382 -2.66 8.92 16.25
CA ALA A 382 -2.24 8.64 17.63
C ALA A 382 -0.71 8.45 17.79
N GLU A 383 0.03 8.23 16.70
CA GLU A 383 1.49 8.23 16.64
C GLU A 383 2.09 9.60 16.28
N TYR A 384 1.27 10.63 16.01
CA TYR A 384 1.76 11.96 15.63
C TYR A 384 2.35 12.71 16.85
N PRO A 385 3.57 13.27 16.75
CA PRO A 385 4.18 14.03 17.84
C PRO A 385 3.50 15.40 18.01
N LEU A 386 2.52 15.48 18.92
CA LEU A 386 1.88 16.75 19.29
C LEU A 386 2.86 17.75 19.91
N GLU A 387 2.70 19.03 19.57
CA GLU A 387 3.57 20.10 20.05
C GLU A 387 2.83 21.22 20.80
N GLY A 388 3.36 21.62 21.96
CA GLY A 388 2.89 22.80 22.69
C GLY A 388 1.44 22.67 23.17
N THR A 389 0.53 23.39 22.51
CA THR A 389 -0.92 23.36 22.79
C THR A 389 -1.75 22.80 21.64
N ALA A 390 -1.11 22.22 20.61
CA ALA A 390 -1.81 21.61 19.49
C ALA A 390 -2.52 20.31 19.92
N THR A 391 -3.71 20.08 19.39
CA THR A 391 -4.50 18.86 19.57
C THR A 391 -4.49 18.03 18.28
N TYR A 392 -4.89 16.75 18.37
CA TYR A 392 -5.06 15.93 17.16
C TYR A 392 -6.08 16.50 16.18
N ALA A 393 -7.06 17.29 16.64
CA ALA A 393 -8.00 17.99 15.75
C ALA A 393 -7.33 19.11 14.93
N ASP A 394 -6.38 19.85 15.51
CA ASP A 394 -5.62 20.87 14.79
C ASP A 394 -4.69 20.22 13.75
N VAL A 395 -4.04 19.12 14.14
CA VAL A 395 -3.18 18.32 13.24
C VAL A 395 -3.99 17.70 12.10
N ALA A 396 -5.17 17.15 12.37
CA ALA A 396 -6.02 16.54 11.33
C ALA A 396 -6.59 17.58 10.34
N LEU A 397 -6.87 18.80 10.82
CA LEU A 397 -7.21 19.92 9.96
C LEU A 397 -6.01 20.35 9.11
N GLN A 398 -4.79 20.35 9.66
CA GLN A 398 -3.58 20.60 8.87
C GLN A 398 -3.35 19.51 7.81
N MET A 399 -3.48 18.22 8.17
CA MET A 399 -3.37 17.08 7.23
C MET A 399 -4.34 17.23 6.06
N THR A 400 -5.64 17.42 6.32
CA THR A 400 -6.64 17.61 5.26
C THR A 400 -6.40 18.89 4.46
N GLY A 401 -5.97 19.97 5.11
CA GLY A 401 -5.59 21.23 4.47
C GLY A 401 -4.43 21.13 3.48
N VAL A 402 -3.48 20.20 3.66
CA VAL A 402 -2.38 19.96 2.71
C VAL A 402 -2.70 18.93 1.61
N GLY A 403 -3.91 18.37 1.61
CA GLY A 403 -4.40 17.46 0.56
C GLY A 403 -4.32 15.97 0.88
N ILE A 404 -4.24 15.60 2.17
CA ILE A 404 -4.57 14.24 2.66
C ILE A 404 -6.08 14.01 2.48
N ASP A 405 -6.46 12.87 1.91
CA ASP A 405 -7.88 12.51 1.71
C ASP A 405 -8.49 11.77 2.90
N LEU A 406 -7.68 10.93 3.59
CA LEU A 406 -8.11 10.11 4.73
C LEU A 406 -7.03 10.08 5.83
N ILE A 407 -7.45 9.97 7.08
CA ILE A 407 -6.56 9.92 8.25
C ILE A 407 -6.80 8.62 9.01
N CYS A 408 -5.74 7.83 9.24
CA CYS A 408 -5.81 6.70 10.15
C CYS A 408 -5.90 7.18 11.61
N SER A 409 -6.68 6.50 12.44
CA SER A 409 -6.76 6.79 13.88
C SER A 409 -7.07 5.54 14.71
N SER A 410 -6.31 5.35 15.80
CA SER A 410 -6.65 4.45 16.92
C SER A 410 -7.08 5.19 18.21
N LEU A 411 -7.36 6.50 18.14
CA LEU A 411 -7.82 7.29 19.29
C LEU A 411 -9.16 6.76 19.83
N GLY A 412 -9.13 6.20 21.04
CA GLY A 412 -10.29 5.55 21.66
C GLY A 412 -11.28 6.48 22.36
N ASP A 413 -10.99 7.78 22.54
CA ASP A 413 -11.95 8.73 23.12
C ASP A 413 -12.96 9.20 22.07
N VAL A 414 -14.23 8.89 22.31
CA VAL A 414 -15.34 9.18 21.40
C VAL A 414 -15.58 10.68 21.21
N ASN A 415 -15.34 11.48 22.25
CA ASN A 415 -15.50 12.93 22.20
C ASN A 415 -14.34 13.58 21.45
N GLU A 416 -13.11 13.10 21.64
CA GLU A 416 -11.94 13.55 20.87
C GLU A 416 -12.11 13.24 19.39
N MET A 417 -12.47 12.00 19.05
CA MET A 417 -12.74 11.59 17.66
C MET A 417 -13.88 12.38 17.01
N ALA A 418 -15.02 12.54 17.69
CA ALA A 418 -16.15 13.30 17.17
C ALA A 418 -15.81 14.80 17.01
N LYS A 419 -15.07 15.39 17.96
CA LYS A 419 -14.62 16.78 17.89
C LYS A 419 -13.61 17.00 16.76
N MET A 420 -12.70 16.04 16.52
CA MET A 420 -11.77 16.06 15.39
C MET A 420 -12.52 16.03 14.06
N VAL A 421 -13.45 15.10 13.86
CA VAL A 421 -14.29 15.03 12.64
C VAL A 421 -15.08 16.33 12.46
N GLN A 422 -15.69 16.86 13.53
CA GLN A 422 -16.40 18.13 13.48
C GLN A 422 -15.49 19.30 13.07
N ILE A 423 -14.28 19.40 13.61
CA ILE A 423 -13.33 20.48 13.28
C ILE A 423 -12.87 20.39 11.82
N ILE A 424 -12.60 19.19 11.30
CA ILE A 424 -12.28 19.00 9.88
C ILE A 424 -13.45 19.49 9.01
N GLU A 425 -14.65 18.96 9.24
CA GLU A 425 -15.82 19.24 8.39
C GLU A 425 -16.37 20.67 8.52
N GLN A 426 -16.01 21.42 9.57
CA GLN A 426 -16.34 22.84 9.72
C GLN A 426 -15.32 23.79 9.09
N ASN A 427 -14.09 23.34 8.81
CA ASN A 427 -12.98 24.22 8.38
C ASN A 427 -12.34 23.83 7.03
N VAL A 428 -12.60 22.62 6.50
CA VAL A 428 -12.22 22.24 5.14
C VAL A 428 -13.01 23.06 4.10
N SER A 429 -12.37 23.44 2.99
CA SER A 429 -13.07 24.14 1.90
C SER A 429 -14.02 23.20 1.17
N LYS A 430 -15.08 23.74 0.56
CA LYS A 430 -16.06 22.97 -0.20
C LYS A 430 -15.42 22.24 -1.38
N GLU A 431 -14.49 22.92 -2.06
CA GLU A 431 -13.74 22.43 -3.21
C GLU A 431 -12.79 21.30 -2.82
N ALA A 432 -12.09 21.42 -1.69
CA ALA A 432 -11.22 20.37 -1.16
C ALA A 432 -12.03 19.14 -0.71
N LYS A 433 -13.20 19.35 -0.10
CA LYS A 433 -14.15 18.28 0.25
C LYS A 433 -14.71 17.58 -1.00
N GLU A 434 -15.10 18.32 -2.03
CA GLU A 434 -15.55 17.77 -3.31
C GLU A 434 -14.45 16.95 -4.00
N GLU A 435 -13.21 17.45 -4.04
CA GLU A 435 -12.09 16.72 -4.66
C GLU A 435 -11.79 15.40 -3.91
N ARG A 436 -11.80 15.44 -2.58
CA ARG A 436 -11.71 14.27 -1.71
C ARG A 436 -12.85 13.27 -1.99
N CYS A 437 -14.11 13.73 -2.00
CA CYS A 437 -15.26 12.88 -2.26
C CYS A 437 -15.24 12.28 -3.68
N MET A 438 -14.71 12.97 -4.69
CA MET A 438 -14.49 12.41 -6.03
C MET A 438 -13.47 11.26 -6.03
N ARG A 439 -12.32 11.42 -5.35
CA ARG A 439 -11.33 10.33 -5.21
C ARG A 439 -11.92 9.14 -4.46
N LEU A 440 -12.63 9.38 -3.36
CA LEU A 440 -13.29 8.33 -2.57
C LEU A 440 -14.39 7.61 -3.38
N ALA A 441 -15.16 8.33 -4.20
CA ALA A 441 -16.16 7.74 -5.08
C ALA A 441 -15.54 6.81 -6.14
N GLN A 442 -14.43 7.22 -6.76
CA GLN A 442 -13.67 6.41 -7.72
C GLN A 442 -13.09 5.17 -7.04
N LEU A 443 -12.42 5.36 -5.90
CA LEU A 443 -11.81 4.28 -5.11
C LEU A 443 -12.84 3.24 -4.66
N PHE A 444 -13.95 3.70 -4.07
CA PHE A 444 -15.04 2.85 -3.60
C PHE A 444 -15.71 2.08 -4.74
N SER A 445 -16.07 2.77 -5.83
CA SER A 445 -16.75 2.16 -6.98
C SER A 445 -15.90 1.09 -7.66
N ALA A 446 -14.57 1.21 -7.61
CA ALA A 446 -13.66 0.23 -8.17
C ALA A 446 -13.64 -1.13 -7.43
N VAL A 447 -14.02 -1.17 -6.14
CA VAL A 447 -13.95 -2.38 -5.28
C VAL A 447 -15.25 -2.78 -4.59
N ARG A 448 -16.38 -2.12 -4.91
CA ARG A 448 -17.74 -2.50 -4.43
C ARG A 448 -17.92 -4.03 -4.42
N PRO A 449 -18.58 -4.61 -3.40
CA PRO A 449 -18.82 -6.05 -3.34
C PRO A 449 -19.44 -6.58 -4.63
N LEU A 450 -19.10 -7.82 -5.00
CA LEU A 450 -19.95 -8.53 -5.96
C LEU A 450 -21.35 -8.62 -5.36
N PRO A 451 -22.43 -8.35 -6.11
CA PRO A 451 -23.78 -8.52 -5.59
C PRO A 451 -23.90 -9.95 -5.06
N LYS A 452 -24.45 -10.10 -3.86
CA LYS A 452 -24.61 -11.42 -3.22
C LYS A 452 -25.23 -12.37 -4.24
N LYS A 453 -24.50 -13.42 -4.62
CA LYS A 453 -25.13 -14.56 -5.28
C LYS A 453 -26.20 -15.03 -4.31
N GLU A 454 -27.46 -14.83 -4.68
CA GLU A 454 -28.56 -15.47 -3.99
C GLU A 454 -28.23 -16.97 -3.94
N LYS A 455 -28.33 -17.55 -2.75
CA LYS A 455 -28.37 -19.00 -2.66
C LYS A 455 -29.68 -19.39 -3.35
N GLN A 456 -29.61 -19.74 -4.63
CA GLN A 456 -30.61 -20.59 -5.22
C GLN A 456 -30.66 -21.84 -4.34
N GLU A 457 -31.74 -21.97 -3.57
CA GLU A 457 -32.08 -23.23 -2.94
C GLU A 457 -32.35 -24.20 -4.08
N THR A 458 -31.31 -24.93 -4.48
CA THR A 458 -31.43 -26.05 -5.41
C THR A 458 -32.12 -27.19 -4.66
N THR A 459 -33.43 -27.04 -4.47
CA THR A 459 -34.32 -28.16 -4.16
C THR A 459 -34.01 -29.25 -5.18
N PRO A 460 -33.55 -30.44 -4.75
CA PRO A 460 -33.14 -31.46 -5.71
C PRO A 460 -34.34 -31.79 -6.61
N PRO A 461 -34.19 -31.80 -7.94
CA PRO A 461 -35.31 -31.98 -8.86
C PRO A 461 -35.93 -33.35 -8.61
N THR A 462 -37.21 -33.35 -8.24
CA THR A 462 -37.98 -34.58 -8.02
C THR A 462 -37.98 -35.42 -9.31
N GLU A 463 -37.87 -36.74 -9.19
CA GLU A 463 -37.62 -37.67 -10.32
C GLU A 463 -38.59 -37.49 -11.51
N ALA A 464 -39.81 -37.02 -11.25
CA ALA A 464 -40.81 -36.65 -12.26
C ALA A 464 -40.29 -35.69 -13.35
N THR A 465 -39.34 -34.79 -13.04
CA THR A 465 -38.80 -33.82 -14.00
C THR A 465 -37.88 -34.46 -15.05
N LEU A 466 -37.17 -35.55 -14.70
CA LEU A 466 -36.24 -36.22 -15.62
C LEU A 466 -36.96 -37.08 -16.67
N ILE A 467 -38.08 -37.71 -16.29
CA ILE A 467 -38.85 -38.59 -17.18
C ILE A 467 -39.49 -37.80 -18.34
N ALA A 468 -39.82 -36.53 -18.12
CA ALA A 468 -40.51 -35.68 -19.10
C ALA A 468 -39.65 -35.26 -20.31
N GLN A 469 -38.31 -35.42 -20.27
CA GLN A 469 -37.40 -34.92 -21.31
C GLN A 469 -36.86 -35.99 -22.28
N GLN A 470 -37.14 -37.28 -22.06
CA GLN A 470 -36.53 -38.37 -22.84
C GLN A 470 -37.39 -38.92 -24.01
N THR A 471 -38.59 -38.38 -24.26
CA THR A 471 -39.59 -38.97 -25.17
C THR A 471 -39.72 -38.33 -26.56
N GLN A 472 -38.76 -37.49 -27.00
CA GLN A 472 -38.83 -36.84 -28.34
C GLN A 472 -37.51 -36.84 -29.14
N THR A 473 -37.22 -37.93 -29.85
CA THR A 473 -36.49 -37.90 -31.15
C THR A 473 -36.65 -39.25 -31.89
N PRO A 474 -36.89 -39.28 -33.22
CA PRO A 474 -37.09 -40.52 -33.98
C PRO A 474 -35.79 -41.14 -34.52
N VAL A 475 -35.83 -42.43 -34.86
CA VAL A 475 -34.69 -43.25 -35.30
C VAL A 475 -34.74 -43.56 -36.81
N PRO A 476 -33.64 -43.38 -37.57
CA PRO A 476 -33.42 -44.00 -38.88
C PRO A 476 -32.64 -45.34 -38.77
N SER A 477 -32.77 -46.23 -39.76
CA SER A 477 -32.55 -47.67 -39.59
C SER A 477 -31.23 -48.25 -40.16
N THR A 478 -30.68 -49.23 -39.42
CA THR A 478 -30.05 -50.51 -39.87
C THR A 478 -28.98 -50.56 -40.97
N GLU A 479 -27.78 -51.05 -40.61
CA GLU A 479 -26.97 -52.15 -41.24
C GLU A 479 -25.58 -52.22 -40.52
N THR A 480 -24.87 -53.34 -40.26
CA THR A 480 -25.01 -54.78 -40.59
C THR A 480 -24.38 -55.70 -39.50
N MET A 481 -24.77 -56.99 -39.50
CA MET A 481 -24.34 -58.19 -38.72
C MET A 481 -22.82 -58.53 -38.71
N ASN A 482 -22.21 -59.39 -37.86
CA ASN A 482 -22.54 -60.00 -36.54
C ASN A 482 -21.27 -60.62 -35.85
N PRO A 483 -21.26 -60.83 -34.51
CA PRO A 483 -20.19 -61.50 -33.75
C PRO A 483 -20.40 -63.02 -33.50
N PRO A 484 -19.34 -63.77 -33.15
CA PRO A 484 -19.17 -64.36 -31.79
C PRO A 484 -17.74 -64.08 -31.23
N THR A 485 -17.13 -64.68 -30.18
CA THR A 485 -17.31 -65.92 -29.38
C THR A 485 -16.81 -65.71 -27.92
N VAL A 486 -16.82 -66.74 -27.05
CA VAL A 486 -16.66 -66.67 -25.57
C VAL A 486 -15.87 -67.89 -25.01
N GLU A 487 -15.10 -67.75 -23.91
CA GLU A 487 -15.00 -68.72 -22.76
C GLU A 487 -14.11 -68.22 -21.58
N ALA A 488 -14.10 -68.93 -20.42
CA ALA A 488 -13.56 -68.43 -19.13
C ALA A 488 -12.86 -69.49 -18.18
N PRO A 489 -13.05 -69.56 -16.82
CA PRO A 489 -11.95 -69.70 -15.82
C PRO A 489 -12.02 -71.01 -14.98
N PRO A 490 -11.43 -71.22 -13.76
CA PRO A 490 -10.49 -70.43 -12.90
C PRO A 490 -9.30 -71.27 -12.31
N SER A 491 -8.54 -70.77 -11.30
CA SER A 491 -8.26 -71.46 -9.98
C SER A 491 -7.25 -70.70 -9.06
N ALA A 492 -7.01 -71.21 -7.84
CA ALA A 492 -6.54 -70.50 -6.63
C ALA A 492 -5.07 -70.75 -6.16
N ALA A 493 -4.73 -70.18 -4.99
CA ALA A 493 -3.38 -69.96 -4.44
C ALA A 493 -2.79 -71.07 -3.52
N THR A 494 -1.51 -70.92 -3.14
CA THR A 494 -0.95 -71.39 -1.84
C THR A 494 0.35 -70.66 -1.47
N GLU A 495 0.72 -70.67 -0.17
CA GLU A 495 1.91 -70.01 0.41
C GLU A 495 3.12 -70.97 0.54
N THR A 496 4.35 -70.44 0.74
CA THR A 496 5.32 -70.94 1.77
C THR A 496 6.61 -70.10 1.87
N THR A 497 7.24 -70.14 3.05
CA THR A 497 8.56 -69.57 3.42
C THR A 497 9.27 -70.61 4.32
N PRO A 498 10.62 -70.79 4.34
CA PRO A 498 11.53 -69.91 5.10
C PRO A 498 12.98 -69.78 4.54
N ALA A 499 13.86 -69.13 5.32
CA ALA A 499 15.31 -68.90 5.10
C ALA A 499 16.18 -70.07 5.69
N PRO A 500 17.55 -70.04 5.88
CA PRO A 500 18.50 -68.90 5.87
C PRO A 500 19.98 -69.10 5.36
N ASN A 501 20.74 -68.00 5.44
CA ASN A 501 22.18 -67.85 5.83
C ASN A 501 23.39 -67.92 4.85
N GLN A 502 24.33 -67.00 5.16
CA GLN A 502 25.81 -67.03 5.14
C GLN A 502 26.71 -66.49 3.99
N GLU A 503 27.59 -65.57 4.42
CA GLU A 503 29.03 -65.37 4.12
C GLU A 503 29.56 -64.47 2.98
N THR A 504 30.58 -63.68 3.38
CA THR A 504 31.47 -62.77 2.62
C THR A 504 32.87 -63.41 2.53
N PRO A 505 33.81 -62.99 1.63
CA PRO A 505 34.74 -61.91 2.02
C PRO A 505 35.49 -61.09 0.91
N ALA A 506 35.99 -59.92 1.33
CA ALA A 506 37.29 -59.28 0.99
C ALA A 506 37.53 -58.53 -0.37
N THR A 507 38.60 -57.71 -0.33
CA THR A 507 39.03 -56.59 -1.21
C THR A 507 40.44 -56.89 -1.84
N PRO A 508 41.18 -56.01 -2.61
CA PRO A 508 41.79 -54.75 -2.10
C PRO A 508 42.20 -53.59 -3.08
N THR A 509 42.36 -52.39 -2.49
CA THR A 509 43.33 -51.25 -2.70
C THR A 509 43.83 -50.74 -4.06
N GLU A 510 43.83 -49.39 -4.21
CA GLU A 510 44.89 -48.44 -4.64
C GLU A 510 44.26 -47.01 -4.78
N SER A 511 44.90 -45.83 -4.71
CA SER A 511 46.02 -45.30 -3.88
C SER A 511 46.11 -43.75 -3.95
N THR A 512 47.05 -43.11 -3.23
CA THR A 512 47.22 -41.61 -3.08
C THR A 512 48.60 -41.12 -3.58
N PRO A 513 48.92 -39.80 -3.73
CA PRO A 513 49.45 -38.99 -2.60
C PRO A 513 49.26 -37.43 -2.66
N THR A 514 49.74 -36.73 -1.61
CA THR A 514 49.81 -35.26 -1.42
C THR A 514 51.24 -34.70 -1.64
N PRO A 515 51.45 -33.36 -1.74
CA PRO A 515 52.04 -32.57 -0.62
C PRO A 515 51.36 -31.16 -0.46
N ALA A 516 51.29 -30.45 0.68
CA ALA A 516 52.28 -30.04 1.72
C ALA A 516 53.30 -28.97 1.25
N ALA A 517 53.69 -27.93 2.01
CA ALA A 517 53.14 -27.27 3.22
C ALA A 517 53.94 -25.96 3.53
N THR A 518 53.38 -25.01 4.30
CA THR A 518 54.15 -24.01 5.09
C THR A 518 53.33 -23.42 6.27
N THR A 519 54.00 -22.84 7.27
CA THR A 519 53.44 -22.53 8.61
C THR A 519 54.05 -21.26 9.22
N GLU A 520 53.29 -20.55 10.09
CA GLU A 520 53.74 -19.82 11.31
C GLU A 520 52.46 -19.40 12.10
N THR A 521 52.04 -20.12 13.15
CA THR A 521 52.38 -19.98 14.60
C THR A 521 51.66 -18.87 15.40
N SER A 522 50.55 -19.24 16.06
CA SER A 522 50.26 -19.15 17.52
C SER A 522 50.37 -17.82 18.32
N PRO A 523 49.76 -17.70 19.54
CA PRO A 523 48.91 -18.68 20.27
C PRO A 523 47.59 -18.11 20.87
N ALA A 524 46.78 -19.00 21.46
CA ALA A 524 45.79 -18.69 22.53
C ALA A 524 46.47 -18.89 23.94
N PRO A 525 45.83 -18.97 25.13
CA PRO A 525 44.44 -19.29 25.51
C PRO A 525 43.79 -18.18 26.40
N GLY A 526 42.60 -18.34 27.02
CA GLY A 526 41.74 -19.53 27.15
C GLY A 526 40.31 -19.21 27.60
N GLN A 527 39.51 -20.26 27.82
CA GLN A 527 38.10 -20.22 28.19
C GLN A 527 37.91 -20.30 29.72
N GLU A 528 36.81 -19.77 30.25
CA GLU A 528 35.78 -20.55 30.97
C GLU A 528 34.55 -19.69 31.38
N THR A 529 33.36 -20.25 31.20
CA THR A 529 32.04 -19.83 31.74
C THR A 529 31.64 -20.79 32.88
N PRO A 530 30.51 -20.65 33.63
CA PRO A 530 29.43 -19.65 33.62
C PRO A 530 29.03 -19.08 35.01
N ALA A 531 28.02 -18.19 35.09
CA ALA A 531 27.04 -18.11 36.20
C ALA A 531 25.84 -17.17 35.89
N THR A 532 24.71 -17.39 36.57
CA THR A 532 23.44 -16.60 36.54
C THR A 532 23.43 -15.45 37.58
N PRO A 533 22.46 -14.51 37.57
CA PRO A 533 22.56 -13.23 38.28
C PRO A 533 22.25 -13.28 39.78
N ALA A 534 22.73 -12.26 40.50
CA ALA A 534 22.40 -12.02 41.90
C ALA A 534 21.23 -11.02 42.06
N GLU A 535 20.21 -11.45 42.79
CA GLU A 535 19.10 -10.63 43.27
C GLU A 535 19.54 -9.71 44.41
N SER A 536 18.89 -8.55 44.61
CA SER A 536 19.09 -7.73 45.81
C SER A 536 17.77 -7.15 46.33
N THR A 537 17.45 -7.49 47.58
CA THR A 537 16.28 -7.04 48.33
C THR A 537 16.70 -6.06 49.44
N PRO A 538 15.75 -5.24 49.92
CA PRO A 538 15.73 -4.93 51.35
C PRO A 538 14.34 -5.07 51.99
N THR A 539 14.33 -5.34 53.30
CA THR A 539 13.17 -5.76 54.11
C THR A 539 13.46 -5.37 55.59
N PRO A 540 12.48 -5.23 56.51
CA PRO A 540 11.28 -4.38 56.51
C PRO A 540 11.15 -3.53 57.82
N ALA A 541 9.92 -3.06 58.12
CA ALA A 541 9.39 -2.55 59.41
C ALA A 541 9.68 -1.07 59.76
N ALA A 542 8.86 -0.35 60.56
CA ALA A 542 7.70 -0.77 61.36
C ALA A 542 6.54 0.28 61.37
N THR A 543 5.41 -0.12 61.98
CA THR A 543 4.11 0.58 62.13
C THR A 543 4.08 1.78 63.09
N THR A 544 3.21 2.77 62.82
CA THR A 544 2.11 3.20 63.74
C THR A 544 1.06 4.14 63.06
N GLU A 545 -0.20 4.02 63.51
CA GLU A 545 -1.27 5.02 63.83
C GLU A 545 -1.24 6.46 63.24
N THR A 546 -2.35 7.19 63.00
CA THR A 546 -3.77 7.06 63.47
C THR A 546 -4.81 7.64 62.44
N THR A 547 -6.08 7.79 62.86
CA THR A 547 -7.33 8.05 62.08
C THR A 547 -7.67 9.55 61.78
N PRO A 548 -8.77 9.89 61.03
CA PRO A 548 -8.85 11.10 60.18
C PRO A 548 -9.72 12.26 60.73
N ALA A 549 -9.90 13.32 59.90
CA ALA A 549 -10.88 14.40 60.08
C ALA A 549 -11.58 14.77 58.75
N GLU A 550 -12.79 15.34 58.85
CA GLU A 550 -13.71 15.66 57.73
C GLU A 550 -13.79 17.18 57.41
N ASN A 551 -14.69 17.55 56.48
CA ASN A 551 -15.40 18.86 56.38
C ASN A 551 -14.60 20.06 55.78
N THR A 552 -15.19 21.01 55.02
CA THR A 552 -16.57 21.18 54.49
C THR A 552 -16.65 22.23 53.36
N SER A 553 -17.79 22.24 52.64
CA SER A 553 -18.52 23.42 52.09
C SER A 553 -18.03 24.15 50.83
N SER A 554 -19.01 24.68 50.08
CA SER A 554 -18.88 25.37 48.78
C SER A 554 -19.26 26.88 48.90
N PRO A 555 -20.05 27.51 48.00
CA PRO A 555 -19.63 28.11 46.71
C PRO A 555 -19.98 29.61 46.58
N THR A 556 -19.41 30.31 45.57
CA THR A 556 -19.96 31.51 44.85
C THR A 556 -18.89 32.07 43.87
N ALA A 557 -19.13 33.06 42.98
CA ALA A 557 -20.14 33.18 41.91
C ALA A 557 -19.88 34.46 41.05
N THR A 558 -20.46 34.50 39.83
CA THR A 558 -20.97 35.70 39.12
C THR A 558 -20.06 36.83 38.59
N THR A 559 -19.89 36.81 37.25
CA THR A 559 -20.05 37.95 36.28
C THR A 559 -18.93 39.02 36.12
N PRO A 560 -18.90 39.81 35.01
CA PRO A 560 -17.65 40.09 34.28
C PRO A 560 -17.29 41.59 34.12
N ILE A 561 -16.17 41.87 33.45
CA ILE A 561 -15.83 43.19 32.89
C ILE A 561 -15.49 43.05 31.40
N ASN A 562 -16.05 43.95 30.60
CA ASN A 562 -15.79 44.12 29.17
C ASN A 562 -15.22 45.53 28.95
N THR A 563 -14.06 45.63 28.29
CA THR A 563 -13.56 46.92 27.76
C THR A 563 -12.65 46.71 26.55
N THR A 564 -12.80 47.58 25.55
CA THR A 564 -12.09 47.59 24.26
C THR A 564 -10.67 48.17 24.33
N PRO A 565 -9.80 47.92 23.32
CA PRO A 565 -8.37 48.22 23.39
C PRO A 565 -7.98 49.63 22.93
N PRO A 566 -6.77 50.12 23.30
CA PRO A 566 -6.15 51.29 22.68
C PRO A 566 -5.49 50.94 21.33
N LYS A 567 -5.32 51.97 20.49
CA LYS A 567 -4.66 51.90 19.17
C LYS A 567 -3.14 52.03 19.25
N GLU A 568 -2.50 51.50 18.21
CA GLU A 568 -1.33 52.03 17.47
C GLU A 568 -0.60 53.26 18.06
N THR A 569 0.73 53.18 18.12
CA THR A 569 1.58 54.36 17.91
C THR A 569 2.84 53.96 17.15
N THR A 570 3.02 54.55 15.97
CA THR A 570 4.17 54.32 15.09
C THR A 570 5.34 55.21 15.51
N VAL A 571 6.55 54.64 15.62
CA VAL A 571 7.81 55.40 15.63
C VAL A 571 8.83 54.65 14.78
N ALA A 572 9.62 55.38 14.01
CA ALA A 572 10.72 54.88 13.20
C ALA A 572 11.88 55.87 13.24
N GLN A 573 13.11 55.37 13.01
CA GLN A 573 14.38 56.12 13.03
C GLN A 573 14.78 56.57 14.46
N ASP A 574 16.08 56.65 14.80
CA ASP A 574 17.30 56.50 13.98
C ASP A 574 17.88 55.07 13.88
#